data_AF-A0A3D4Y8P5-F1
#
_entry.id   AF-A0A3D4Y8P5-F1
#
_cell.length_a   1.000
_cell.length_b   1.000
_cell.length_c   1.000
_cell.angle_alpha   90.00
_cell.angle_beta   90.00
_cell.angle_gamma   90.00
#
_symmetry.space_group_name_H-M   'P 1'
#
loop_
_entity.id
_entity.type
_entity.pdbx_description
1 polymer ?
#
loop_
_entity_poly.entity_id
_entity_poly.type
_entity_poly.pdbx_seq_one_letter_code
_entity_poly.pdbx_strand_id
1 'polypeptide(L)'
;CGDKTVEQVRQDLIVKIGENVHVRRIALMKTTGQIGAYTHGNKIGVLVALSKGEDASLAKDIAMHIAASKPLVVSPDQVDPQVIAKEKEIYRAQASESGKPANIVDKMVEGRLSKFLKEVSLLGQPFVKDPDLTIEALLKKNQAMVDAFIRFELGEGIDKTKADFATEVMAQVNQST
;
A
#
# COMPACT_ATOMS: atom_id res chain seq x y z
N CYS A 1 14.24 31.64 -0.69
CA CYS A 1 13.71 30.69 0.31
C CYS A 1 14.14 31.23 1.67
N GLY A 2 13.42 32.11 2.36
CA GLY A 2 12.01 32.08 2.74
C GLY A 2 12.01 31.90 4.26
N ASP A 3 12.05 32.99 5.03
CA ASP A 3 12.38 33.03 6.47
C ASP A 3 11.36 32.35 7.42
N LYS A 4 10.37 31.64 6.87
CA LYS A 4 9.31 30.98 7.63
C LYS A 4 9.55 29.47 7.71
N THR A 5 9.36 28.93 8.90
CA THR A 5 9.32 27.48 9.16
C THR A 5 8.06 26.86 8.54
N VAL A 6 8.07 25.53 8.33
CA VAL A 6 6.90 24.78 7.84
C VAL A 6 5.67 24.99 8.73
N GLU A 7 5.86 25.09 10.05
CA GLU A 7 4.76 25.32 10.98
C GLU A 7 4.14 26.71 10.82
N GLN A 8 4.96 27.74 10.63
CA GLN A 8 4.45 29.09 10.37
C GLN A 8 3.65 29.15 9.07
N VAL A 9 4.14 28.51 8.00
CA VAL A 9 3.40 28.44 6.73
C VAL A 9 2.09 27.67 6.89
N ARG A 10 2.07 26.59 7.68
CA ARG A 10 0.85 25.80 7.96
C ARG A 10 -0.18 26.62 8.72
N GLN A 11 0.22 27.37 9.75
CA GLN A 11 -0.68 28.24 10.52
C GLN A 11 -1.29 29.34 9.65
N ASP A 12 -0.46 30.02 8.85
CA ASP A 12 -0.92 31.03 7.89
C ASP A 12 -1.98 30.45 6.92
N LEU A 13 -1.76 29.22 6.46
CA LEU A 13 -2.68 28.53 5.56
C LEU A 13 -4.01 28.19 6.22
N ILE A 14 -4.00 27.74 7.49
CA ILE A 14 -5.23 27.46 8.26
C ILE A 14 -6.04 28.73 8.44
N VAL A 15 -5.40 29.83 8.83
CA VAL A 15 -6.08 31.12 8.98
C VAL A 15 -6.71 31.58 7.67
N LYS A 16 -6.02 31.37 6.54
CA LYS A 16 -6.50 31.78 5.23
C LYS A 16 -7.63 30.90 4.66
N ILE A 17 -7.54 29.58 4.84
CA ILE A 17 -8.49 28.62 4.25
C ILE A 17 -9.69 28.38 5.18
N GLY A 18 -9.49 28.42 6.50
CA GLY A 18 -10.50 28.03 7.48
C GLY A 18 -10.65 26.51 7.63
N GLU A 19 -9.78 25.72 7.02
CA GLU A 19 -9.74 24.26 7.16
C GLU A 19 -8.55 23.80 7.98
N ASN A 20 -8.71 22.64 8.63
CA ASN A 20 -7.67 22.04 9.44
C ASN A 20 -6.60 21.35 8.58
N VAL A 21 -5.38 21.89 8.55
CA VAL A 21 -4.28 21.38 7.73
C VAL A 21 -3.17 20.78 8.60
N HIS A 22 -2.76 19.56 8.29
CA HIS A 22 -1.69 18.85 9.01
C HIS A 22 -0.69 18.17 8.07
N VAL A 23 0.61 18.30 8.38
CA VAL A 23 1.65 17.45 7.78
C VAL A 23 1.67 16.13 8.56
N ARG A 24 0.96 15.12 8.05
CA ARG A 24 0.67 13.91 8.82
C ARG A 24 1.83 12.90 8.88
N ARG A 25 2.44 12.60 7.74
CA ARG A 25 3.49 11.58 7.60
C ARG A 25 4.52 12.03 6.59
N ILE A 26 5.78 11.74 6.90
CA ILE A 26 6.93 11.94 6.00
C ILE A 26 7.71 10.65 6.02
N ALA A 27 8.21 10.24 4.86
CA ALA A 27 9.17 9.17 4.76
C ALA A 27 10.26 9.58 3.77
N LEU A 28 11.49 9.14 4.02
CA LEU A 28 12.64 9.42 3.20
C LEU A 28 13.18 8.09 2.66
N MET A 29 13.37 8.02 1.35
CA MET A 29 13.99 6.89 0.68
C MET A 29 15.40 7.26 0.26
N LYS A 30 16.34 6.35 0.48
CA LYS A 30 17.72 6.46 0.01
C LYS A 30 18.10 5.14 -0.67
N THR A 31 18.91 5.23 -1.71
CA THR A 31 19.51 4.08 -2.39
C THR A 31 20.81 4.54 -3.04
N THR A 32 21.74 3.62 -3.28
CA THR A 32 22.92 3.85 -4.12
C THR A 32 22.60 3.68 -5.62
N GLY A 33 21.45 3.07 -5.95
CA GLY A 33 20.97 2.91 -7.32
C GLY A 33 19.96 3.99 -7.72
N GLN A 34 18.89 3.58 -8.41
CA GLN A 34 17.89 4.49 -8.98
C GLN A 34 16.63 4.55 -8.11
N ILE A 35 16.06 5.75 -7.93
CA ILE A 35 14.72 5.92 -7.35
C ILE A 35 13.72 6.14 -8.49
N GLY A 36 12.67 5.32 -8.52
CA GLY A 36 11.46 5.54 -9.31
C GLY A 36 10.39 6.22 -8.48
N ALA A 37 9.60 7.10 -9.10
CA ALA A 37 8.48 7.76 -8.45
C ALA A 37 7.24 7.74 -9.34
N TYR A 38 6.07 7.58 -8.73
CA TYR A 38 4.79 7.66 -9.42
C TYR A 38 3.72 8.30 -8.53
N THR A 39 2.94 9.20 -9.12
CA THR A 39 1.80 9.85 -8.48
C THR A 39 0.54 9.55 -9.27
N HIS A 40 -0.50 9.05 -8.59
CA HIS A 40 -1.81 8.84 -9.18
C HIS A 40 -2.74 9.97 -8.75
N GLY A 41 -2.79 11.03 -9.57
CA GLY A 41 -3.47 12.28 -9.22
C GLY A 41 -2.90 12.88 -7.93
N ASN A 42 -3.79 13.31 -7.03
CA ASN A 42 -3.45 13.87 -5.71
C ASN A 42 -3.68 12.89 -4.55
N LYS A 43 -4.04 11.63 -4.83
CA LYS A 43 -4.46 10.66 -3.80
C LYS A 43 -3.38 9.66 -3.43
N ILE A 44 -2.53 9.25 -4.38
CA ILE A 44 -1.54 8.20 -4.15
C ILE A 44 -0.17 8.69 -4.63
N GLY A 45 0.85 8.48 -3.79
CA GLY A 45 2.25 8.69 -4.13
C GLY A 45 3.06 7.44 -3.81
N VAL A 46 3.96 7.07 -4.71
CA VAL A 46 4.86 5.92 -4.57
C VAL A 46 6.29 6.31 -4.87
N LEU A 47 7.21 5.83 -4.04
CA LEU A 47 8.65 5.77 -4.31
C LEU A 47 9.08 4.30 -4.35
N VAL A 48 10.00 3.96 -5.24
CA VAL A 48 10.64 2.63 -5.29
C VAL A 48 12.15 2.80 -5.44
N ALA A 49 12.91 2.07 -4.63
CA ALA A 49 14.36 2.02 -4.70
C ALA A 49 14.78 0.78 -5.49
N LEU A 50 15.43 1.00 -6.62
CA LEU A 50 16.17 -0.04 -7.32
C LEU A 50 17.64 0.01 -6.86
N SER A 51 18.16 -1.09 -6.33
CA SER A 51 19.59 -1.25 -6.02
C SER A 51 20.41 -1.64 -7.23
N LYS A 52 19.76 -2.27 -8.20
CA LYS A 52 20.34 -2.66 -9.48
C LYS A 52 19.39 -2.32 -10.62
N GLY A 53 19.97 -1.91 -11.75
CA GLY A 53 19.24 -1.44 -12.93
C GLY A 53 19.12 0.07 -12.92
N GLU A 54 19.41 0.69 -14.07
CA GLU A 54 19.44 2.15 -14.25
C GLU A 54 18.29 2.65 -15.12
N ASP A 55 17.39 1.75 -15.55
CA ASP A 55 16.25 2.10 -16.38
C ASP A 55 15.18 2.84 -15.56
N ALA A 56 15.14 4.17 -15.72
CA ALA A 56 14.15 5.03 -15.10
C ALA A 56 12.70 4.69 -15.51
N SER A 57 12.49 4.14 -16.72
CA SER A 57 11.16 3.74 -17.19
C SER A 57 10.66 2.50 -16.43
N LEU A 58 11.54 1.51 -16.22
CA LEU A 58 11.24 0.34 -15.38
C LEU A 58 10.92 0.76 -13.94
N ALA A 59 11.73 1.66 -13.35
CA ALA A 59 11.50 2.13 -11.99
C ALA A 59 10.13 2.83 -11.85
N LYS A 60 9.76 3.66 -12.83
CA LYS A 60 8.45 4.32 -12.89
C LYS A 60 7.31 3.32 -13.04
N ASP A 61 7.49 2.30 -13.87
CA ASP A 61 6.48 1.26 -14.12
C ASP A 61 6.23 0.38 -12.90
N ILE A 62 7.28 0.06 -12.14
CA ILE A 62 7.16 -0.64 -10.86
C ILE A 62 6.45 0.26 -9.84
N ALA A 63 6.79 1.55 -9.76
CA ALA A 63 6.09 2.48 -8.87
C ALA A 63 4.59 2.59 -9.21
N MET A 64 4.24 2.60 -10.50
CA MET A 64 2.85 2.56 -10.97
C MET A 64 2.15 1.26 -10.58
N HIS A 65 2.82 0.11 -10.72
CA HIS A 65 2.31 -1.17 -10.28
C HIS A 65 2.01 -1.18 -8.78
N ILE A 66 2.96 -0.74 -7.94
CA ILE A 66 2.78 -0.64 -6.49
C ILE A 66 1.58 0.24 -6.13
N ALA A 67 1.38 1.35 -6.85
CA ALA A 67 0.24 2.24 -6.62
C ALA A 67 -1.10 1.52 -6.77
N ALA A 68 -1.20 0.64 -7.77
CA ALA A 68 -2.41 -0.13 -8.11
C ALA A 68 -2.58 -1.40 -7.26
N SER A 69 -1.54 -2.24 -7.16
CA SER A 69 -1.60 -3.59 -6.57
C SER A 69 -1.39 -3.62 -5.06
N LYS A 70 -0.93 -2.53 -4.46
CA LYS A 70 -0.76 -2.35 -3.01
C LYS A 70 -0.01 -3.52 -2.30
N PRO A 71 1.15 -3.97 -2.80
CA PRO A 71 1.95 -4.94 -2.06
C PRO A 71 2.31 -4.38 -0.68
N LEU A 72 2.42 -5.26 0.31
CA LEU A 72 2.82 -4.93 1.67
C LEU A 72 4.33 -5.01 1.86
N VAL A 73 4.98 -5.92 1.13
CA VAL A 73 6.41 -6.18 1.22
C VAL A 73 7.02 -6.40 -0.16
N VAL A 74 8.35 -6.36 -0.27
CA VAL A 74 9.01 -6.63 -1.55
C VAL A 74 8.90 -8.12 -1.88
N SER A 75 9.30 -8.98 -0.95
CA SER A 75 9.39 -10.43 -1.15
C SER A 75 8.61 -11.22 -0.09
N PRO A 76 8.14 -12.45 -0.38
CA PRO A 76 7.34 -13.25 0.54
C PRO A 76 7.95 -13.47 1.93
N ASP A 77 9.29 -13.56 2.00
CA ASP A 77 10.07 -13.79 3.21
C ASP A 77 10.11 -12.58 4.15
N GLN A 78 9.70 -11.39 3.67
CA GLN A 78 9.59 -10.18 4.48
C GLN A 78 8.24 -10.06 5.21
N VAL A 79 7.29 -10.97 4.94
CA VAL A 79 5.99 -10.95 5.64
C VAL A 79 6.20 -11.33 7.11
N ASP A 80 5.61 -10.55 8.01
CA ASP A 80 5.69 -10.80 9.46
C ASP A 80 5.20 -12.23 9.77
N PRO A 81 6.02 -13.06 10.45
CA PRO A 81 5.63 -14.41 10.86
C PRO A 81 4.31 -14.47 11.65
N GLN A 82 3.96 -13.42 12.40
CA GLN A 82 2.68 -13.34 13.12
C GLN A 82 1.49 -13.22 12.16
N VAL A 83 1.64 -12.47 11.06
CA VAL A 83 0.62 -12.37 10.01
C VAL A 83 0.46 -13.72 9.31
N ILE A 84 1.57 -14.40 8.99
CA ILE A 84 1.56 -15.74 8.38
C ILE A 84 0.84 -16.74 9.29
N ALA A 85 1.15 -16.75 10.59
CA ALA A 85 0.54 -17.64 11.56
C ALA A 85 -0.98 -17.40 11.66
N LYS A 86 -1.38 -16.13 11.77
CA LYS A 86 -2.79 -15.73 11.84
C LYS A 86 -3.57 -16.15 10.59
N GLU A 87 -3.04 -15.91 9.38
CA GLU A 87 -3.76 -16.30 8.16
C GLU A 87 -3.81 -17.81 7.99
N LYS A 88 -2.77 -18.52 8.43
CA LYS A 88 -2.77 -19.99 8.45
C LYS A 88 -3.88 -20.54 9.36
N GLU A 89 -4.09 -19.95 10.54
CA GLU A 89 -5.19 -20.32 11.44
C GLU A 89 -6.56 -20.06 10.79
N ILE A 90 -6.75 -18.89 10.17
CA ILE A 90 -7.99 -18.55 9.45
C ILE A 90 -8.27 -19.56 8.34
N TYR A 91 -7.27 -19.89 7.50
CA TYR A 91 -7.45 -20.87 6.43
C TYR A 91 -7.70 -22.27 6.96
N ARG A 92 -7.08 -22.66 8.08
CA ARG A 92 -7.32 -23.95 8.73
C ARG A 92 -8.74 -24.06 9.25
N ALA A 93 -9.26 -23.01 9.91
CA ALA A 93 -10.64 -22.94 10.36
C ALA A 93 -11.60 -23.10 9.17
N GLN A 94 -11.42 -22.31 8.10
CA GLN A 94 -12.24 -22.39 6.89
C GLN A 94 -12.18 -23.77 6.20
N ALA A 95 -11.02 -24.40 6.19
CA ALA A 95 -10.85 -25.71 5.54
C ALA A 95 -11.39 -26.86 6.40
N SER A 96 -11.42 -26.73 7.73
CA SER A 96 -11.96 -27.73 8.65
C SER A 96 -13.46 -27.96 8.48
N GLU A 97 -14.19 -26.93 8.04
CA GLU A 97 -15.63 -27.01 7.72
C GLU A 97 -15.94 -27.81 6.45
N SER A 98 -14.92 -28.16 5.65
CA SER A 98 -15.11 -28.85 4.36
C SER A 98 -15.37 -30.35 4.46
N GLY A 99 -15.26 -30.95 5.66
CA GLY A 99 -15.45 -32.40 5.88
C GLY A 99 -14.40 -33.30 5.20
N LYS A 100 -13.32 -32.72 4.65
CA LYS A 100 -12.26 -33.46 3.97
C LYS A 100 -11.25 -34.06 4.95
N PRO A 101 -10.52 -35.12 4.56
CA PRO A 101 -9.43 -35.68 5.36
C PRO A 101 -8.34 -34.65 5.69
N ALA A 102 -7.69 -34.81 6.86
CA ALA A 102 -6.70 -33.87 7.39
C ALA A 102 -5.55 -33.55 6.41
N ASN A 103 -5.04 -34.55 5.70
CA ASN A 103 -3.99 -34.38 4.69
C ASN A 103 -4.44 -33.52 3.48
N ILE A 104 -5.73 -33.53 3.14
CA ILE A 104 -6.29 -32.67 2.08
C ILE A 104 -6.50 -31.25 2.62
N VAL A 105 -6.95 -31.12 3.87
CA VAL A 105 -7.08 -29.84 4.55
C VAL A 105 -5.73 -29.11 4.64
N ASP A 106 -4.67 -29.80 5.06
CA ASP A 106 -3.33 -29.20 5.15
C ASP A 106 -2.83 -28.72 3.79
N LYS A 107 -3.00 -29.51 2.71
CA LYS A 107 -2.67 -29.09 1.34
C LYS A 107 -3.48 -27.88 0.87
N MET A 108 -4.76 -27.79 1.25
CA MET A 108 -5.60 -26.63 0.94
C MET A 108 -5.11 -25.36 1.64
N VAL A 109 -4.72 -25.48 2.91
CA VAL A 109 -4.17 -24.37 3.69
C VAL A 109 -2.84 -23.90 3.10
N GLU A 110 -1.93 -24.81 2.77
CA GLU A 110 -0.65 -24.48 2.14
C GLU A 110 -0.84 -23.74 0.81
N GLY A 111 -1.77 -24.21 -0.05
CA GLY A 111 -2.07 -23.55 -1.31
C GLY A 111 -2.62 -22.13 -1.13
N ARG A 112 -3.53 -21.94 -0.16
CA ARG A 112 -4.08 -20.61 0.18
C ARG A 112 -3.01 -19.68 0.75
N LEU A 113 -2.16 -20.17 1.63
CA LEU A 113 -1.08 -19.40 2.21
C LEU A 113 -0.05 -18.99 1.14
N SER A 114 0.31 -19.91 0.24
CA SER A 114 1.18 -19.60 -0.90
C SER A 114 0.59 -18.51 -1.79
N LYS A 115 -0.72 -18.57 -2.06
CA LYS A 115 -1.43 -17.54 -2.82
C LYS A 115 -1.42 -16.18 -2.09
N PHE A 116 -1.74 -16.16 -0.80
CA PHE A 116 -1.70 -14.96 0.03
C PHE A 116 -0.33 -14.29 -0.01
N LEU A 117 0.75 -15.06 0.19
CA LEU A 117 2.11 -14.54 0.16
C LEU A 117 2.47 -13.90 -1.19
N LYS A 118 2.00 -14.47 -2.30
CA LYS A 118 2.18 -13.88 -3.64
C LYS A 118 1.36 -12.61 -3.84
N GLU A 119 0.16 -12.54 -3.26
CA GLU A 119 -0.70 -11.36 -3.35
C GLU A 119 -0.18 -10.18 -2.52
N VAL A 120 0.48 -10.44 -1.38
CA VAL A 120 0.99 -9.38 -0.50
C VAL A 120 2.44 -8.98 -0.76
N SER A 121 3.19 -9.75 -1.56
CA SER A 121 4.57 -9.45 -1.92
C SER A 121 4.69 -8.93 -3.35
N LEU A 122 5.42 -7.84 -3.56
CA LEU A 122 5.64 -7.23 -4.87
C LEU A 122 6.15 -8.24 -5.90
N LEU A 123 7.17 -9.02 -5.55
CA LEU A 123 7.80 -9.98 -6.47
C LEU A 123 6.83 -11.08 -6.93
N GLY A 124 5.87 -11.46 -6.09
CA GLY A 124 4.88 -12.50 -6.38
C GLY A 124 3.71 -12.03 -7.24
N GLN A 125 3.53 -10.71 -7.41
CA GLN A 125 2.39 -10.13 -8.12
C GLN A 125 2.56 -10.20 -9.65
N PRO A 126 1.46 -10.41 -10.40
CA PRO A 126 1.44 -10.23 -11.85
C PRO A 126 1.53 -8.74 -12.20
N PHE A 127 2.34 -8.40 -13.21
CA PHE A 127 2.58 -7.02 -13.59
C PHE A 127 1.32 -6.38 -14.20
N VAL A 128 0.97 -5.17 -13.76
CA VAL A 128 -0.32 -4.54 -14.14
C VAL A 128 -0.42 -4.17 -15.62
N LYS A 129 0.72 -3.97 -16.31
CA LYS A 129 0.75 -3.71 -17.75
C LYS A 129 0.81 -4.98 -18.59
N ASP A 130 1.26 -6.08 -17.98
CA ASP A 130 1.43 -7.38 -18.64
C ASP A 130 1.23 -8.49 -17.60
N PRO A 131 -0.02 -8.93 -17.37
CA PRO A 131 -0.35 -9.89 -16.31
C PRO A 131 0.27 -11.28 -16.51
N ASP A 132 0.78 -11.58 -17.70
CA ASP A 132 1.46 -12.84 -18.01
C ASP A 132 2.89 -12.88 -17.41
N LEU A 133 3.43 -11.73 -17.00
CA LEU A 133 4.72 -11.59 -16.36
C LEU A 133 4.58 -11.22 -14.89
N THR A 134 5.26 -11.92 -13.99
CA THR A 134 5.40 -11.46 -12.60
C THR A 134 6.41 -10.32 -12.51
N ILE A 135 6.33 -9.51 -11.44
CA ILE A 135 7.34 -8.49 -11.18
C ILE A 135 8.74 -9.11 -11.01
N GLU A 136 8.84 -10.28 -10.37
CA GLU A 136 10.11 -10.99 -10.27
C GLU A 136 10.69 -11.33 -11.65
N ALA A 137 9.87 -11.85 -12.57
CA ALA A 137 10.31 -12.18 -13.92
C ALA A 137 10.72 -10.92 -14.70
N LEU A 138 9.95 -9.83 -14.57
CA LEU A 138 10.26 -8.54 -15.17
C LEU A 138 11.61 -7.99 -14.69
N LEU A 139 11.86 -8.02 -13.38
CA LEU A 139 13.12 -7.57 -12.78
C LEU A 139 14.30 -8.43 -13.26
N LYS A 140 14.15 -9.76 -13.27
CA LYS A 140 15.17 -10.68 -13.78
C LYS A 140 15.52 -10.39 -15.25
N LYS A 141 14.51 -10.21 -16.11
CA LYS A 141 14.70 -9.89 -17.53
C LYS A 141 15.51 -8.60 -17.74
N ASN A 142 15.32 -7.61 -16.87
CA ASN A 142 16.01 -6.32 -16.93
C ASN A 142 17.26 -6.25 -16.04
N GLN A 143 17.67 -7.38 -15.44
CA GLN A 143 18.79 -7.47 -14.50
C GLN A 143 18.71 -6.44 -13.35
N ALA A 144 17.49 -6.14 -12.90
CA ALA A 144 17.19 -5.15 -11.89
C ALA A 144 16.81 -5.80 -10.55
N MET A 145 16.89 -5.03 -9.47
CA MET A 145 16.49 -5.47 -8.13
C MET A 145 15.83 -4.32 -7.37
N VAL A 146 14.70 -4.60 -6.73
CA VAL A 146 14.00 -3.67 -5.83
C VAL A 146 14.44 -3.97 -4.39
N ASP A 147 14.86 -2.95 -3.67
CA ASP A 147 15.20 -3.08 -2.24
C ASP A 147 14.03 -2.70 -1.34
N ALA A 148 13.34 -1.62 -1.70
CA ALA A 148 12.28 -1.05 -0.89
C ALA A 148 11.31 -0.22 -1.74
N PHE A 149 10.10 -0.07 -1.24
CA PHE A 149 9.16 0.93 -1.74
C PHE A 149 8.44 1.62 -0.58
N ILE A 150 7.91 2.81 -0.87
CA ILE A 150 7.03 3.55 0.04
C ILE A 150 5.80 3.91 -0.78
N ARG A 151 4.61 3.58 -0.27
CA ARG A 151 3.33 3.94 -0.86
C ARG A 151 2.51 4.70 0.16
N PHE A 152 2.10 5.92 -0.18
CA PHE A 152 1.13 6.68 0.61
C PHE A 152 -0.17 6.83 -0.16
N GLU A 153 -1.28 6.68 0.56
CA GLU A 153 -2.63 6.94 0.07
C GLU A 153 -3.33 7.94 1.00
N LEU A 154 -3.99 8.93 0.41
CA LEU A 154 -4.71 9.98 1.13
C LEU A 154 -5.83 9.37 1.98
N GLY A 155 -5.81 9.65 3.28
CA GLY A 155 -6.78 9.14 4.23
C GLY A 155 -6.54 7.71 4.73
N GLU A 156 -5.44 7.06 4.33
CA GLU A 156 -5.09 5.72 4.82
C GLU A 156 -5.02 5.68 6.36
N GLY A 157 -5.76 4.76 6.98
CA GLY A 157 -5.82 4.62 8.44
C GLY A 157 -6.51 5.79 9.16
N ILE A 158 -7.39 6.52 8.48
CA ILE A 158 -8.28 7.51 9.10
C ILE A 158 -9.71 7.01 8.96
N ASP A 159 -10.40 6.86 10.09
CA ASP A 159 -11.84 6.56 10.08
C ASP A 159 -12.61 7.76 9.56
N LYS A 160 -13.30 7.56 8.44
CA LYS A 160 -14.21 8.56 7.90
C LYS A 160 -15.54 8.42 8.61
N THR A 161 -15.81 9.30 9.56
CA THR A 161 -17.18 9.50 10.04
C THR A 161 -18.03 10.00 8.88
N LYS A 162 -18.93 9.14 8.37
CA LYS A 162 -19.96 9.58 7.43
C LYS A 162 -20.98 10.39 8.23
N ALA A 163 -20.89 11.71 8.15
CA ALA A 163 -21.97 12.58 8.58
C ALA A 163 -23.16 12.40 7.63
N ASP A 164 -24.34 12.08 8.18
CA ASP A 164 -25.59 12.15 7.43
C ASP A 164 -26.11 13.59 7.53
N PHE A 165 -25.95 14.34 6.44
CA PHE A 165 -26.34 15.74 6.35
C PHE A 165 -27.82 15.94 6.70
N ALA A 166 -28.70 14.99 6.37
CA ALA A 166 -30.12 15.08 6.71
C ALA A 166 -30.32 15.02 8.23
N THR A 167 -29.61 14.13 8.91
CA THR A 167 -29.65 14.01 10.37
C THR A 167 -29.07 15.26 11.06
N GLU A 168 -27.98 15.83 10.53
CA GLU A 168 -27.40 17.08 11.07
C GLU A 168 -28.34 18.28 10.91
N VAL A 169 -28.98 18.42 9.75
CA VAL A 169 -29.96 19.49 9.49
C VAL A 169 -31.16 19.35 10.43
N MET A 170 -31.70 18.13 10.58
CA MET A 170 -32.84 17.88 11.49
C MET A 170 -32.48 18.15 12.95
N ALA A 171 -31.26 17.82 13.38
CA ALA A 171 -30.80 18.11 14.73
C ALA A 171 -30.72 19.63 15.02
N GLN A 172 -30.32 20.45 14.05
CA GLN A 172 -30.28 21.91 14.20
C GLN A 172 -31.69 22.54 14.24
N VAL A 173 -32.62 22.05 13.43
CA VAL A 173 -34.03 22.52 13.43
C VAL A 173 -34.71 22.21 14.77
N ASN A 174 -34.49 21.01 15.32
CA ASN A 174 -35.08 20.59 16.59
C ASN A 174 -34.50 21.31 17.82
N GLN A 175 -33.29 21.87 17.74
CA GLN A 175 -32.71 22.70 18.81
C GLN A 175 -33.21 24.16 18.77
N SER A 176 -33.84 24.57 17.67
CA SER A 176 -34.31 25.93 17.44
C SER A 176 -35.81 26.11 17.69
N THR A 177 -36.50 25.06 18.18
CA THR A 177 -37.94 25.03 18.52
C THR A 177 -38.09 24.74 20.01
#